data_AF-A0A059G8Q4-F1
#
_entry.id   AF-A0A059G8Q4-F1
#
_cell.length_a   1.000
_cell.length_b   1.000
_cell.length_c   1.000
_cell.angle_alpha   90.00
_cell.angle_beta   90.00
_cell.angle_gamma   90.00
#
_symmetry.space_group_name_H-M   'P 1'
#
loop_
_entity.id
_entity.type
_entity.pdbx_description
1 polymer ?
#
loop_
_entity_poly.entity_id
_entity_poly.type
_entity_poly.pdbx_seq_one_letter_code
_entity_poly.pdbx_strand_id
1 'polypeptide(L)'
;MSRRAFFFGILVVGLLIVSLYRAKYGAKDTAAEIMAVEAQIEDARHEKALLETELSHMSRREWIEEYARGELGMAPPRSDQVAAEGDLDALVGPPVKAGAAPQPQQTGGEK
;
A
#
# COMPACT_ATOMS: atom_id res chain seq x y z
N MET A 1 60.97 -37.39 -12.73
CA MET A 1 60.04 -36.24 -12.62
C MET A 1 60.38 -35.44 -11.37
N SER A 2 60.36 -34.10 -11.45
CA SER A 2 60.67 -33.26 -10.29
C SER A 2 59.55 -33.40 -9.26
N ARG A 3 59.89 -33.68 -7.99
CA ARG A 3 58.91 -33.81 -6.89
C ARG A 3 57.99 -32.58 -6.80
N ARG A 4 58.52 -31.41 -7.17
CA ARG A 4 57.79 -30.14 -7.24
C ARG A 4 56.64 -30.14 -8.26
N ALA A 5 56.87 -30.69 -9.47
CA ALA A 5 55.82 -30.80 -10.48
C ALA A 5 54.69 -31.75 -10.06
N PHE A 6 55.03 -32.82 -9.33
CA PHE A 6 54.05 -33.75 -8.78
C PHE A 6 53.15 -33.09 -7.73
N PHE A 7 53.74 -32.37 -6.76
CA PHE A 7 52.97 -31.61 -5.77
C PHE A 7 52.11 -30.51 -6.39
N PHE A 8 52.62 -29.82 -7.42
CA PHE A 8 51.86 -28.82 -8.15
C PHE A 8 50.65 -29.44 -8.86
N GLY A 9 50.81 -30.63 -9.46
CA GLY A 9 49.70 -31.37 -10.06
C GLY A 9 48.62 -31.73 -9.04
N ILE A 10 48.99 -32.23 -7.86
CA ILE A 10 48.04 -32.52 -6.77
C ILE A 10 47.31 -31.25 -6.33
N LEU A 11 48.03 -30.14 -6.19
CA LEU A 11 47.44 -28.86 -5.79
C LEU A 11 46.40 -28.39 -6.82
N VAL A 12 46.73 -28.44 -8.11
CA VAL A 12 45.81 -28.08 -9.19
C VAL A 12 44.58 -28.98 -9.19
N VAL A 13 44.76 -30.30 -9.06
CA VAL A 13 43.64 -31.25 -9.00
C VAL A 13 42.75 -30.99 -7.78
N GLY A 14 43.33 -30.73 -6.61
CA GLY A 14 42.59 -30.37 -5.40
C GLY A 14 41.78 -29.07 -5.58
N LEU A 15 42.38 -28.06 -6.19
CA LEU A 15 41.72 -26.78 -6.48
C LEU A 15 40.57 -26.96 -7.48
N LEU A 16 40.74 -27.81 -8.49
CA LEU A 16 39.69 -28.15 -9.44
C LEU A 16 38.50 -28.88 -8.77
N ILE A 17 38.76 -29.80 -7.85
CA ILE A 17 37.70 -30.51 -7.11
C ILE A 17 36.88 -29.53 -6.26
N VAL A 18 37.56 -28.63 -5.53
CA VAL A 18 36.89 -27.61 -4.70
C VAL A 18 36.09 -26.63 -5.56
N SER A 19 36.65 -26.19 -6.68
CA SER A 19 35.96 -25.31 -7.64
C SER A 19 34.70 -25.98 -8.19
N LEU A 20 34.79 -27.25 -8.59
CA LEU A 20 33.66 -28.01 -9.11
C LEU A 20 32.57 -28.23 -8.05
N TYR A 21 32.97 -28.50 -6.81
CA TYR A 21 32.04 -28.60 -5.69
C TYR A 21 31.31 -27.26 -5.47
N ARG A 22 32.04 -26.15 -5.38
CA ARG A 22 31.44 -24.82 -5.20
C ARG A 22 30.52 -24.45 -6.36
N ALA A 23 30.92 -24.69 -7.61
CA ALA A 23 30.10 -24.37 -8.78
C ALA A 23 28.82 -25.23 -8.83
N LYS A 24 28.93 -26.53 -8.58
CA LYS A 24 27.81 -27.47 -8.63
C LYS A 24 26.81 -27.27 -7.50
N TYR A 25 27.28 -26.94 -6.29
CA TYR A 25 26.42 -26.73 -5.13
C TYR A 25 25.93 -25.29 -5.04
N GLY A 26 26.76 -24.29 -5.37
CA GLY A 26 26.33 -22.89 -5.43
C GLY A 26 25.20 -22.65 -6.43
N ALA A 27 25.24 -23.31 -7.60
CA ALA A 27 24.16 -23.22 -8.58
C ALA A 27 22.82 -23.82 -8.08
N LYS A 28 22.88 -24.80 -7.17
CA LYS A 28 21.67 -25.42 -6.61
C LYS A 28 21.04 -24.56 -5.53
N ASP A 29 21.85 -23.96 -4.67
CA ASP A 29 21.36 -23.06 -3.62
C ASP A 29 20.72 -21.82 -4.25
N THR A 30 21.34 -21.24 -5.29
CA THR A 30 20.75 -20.11 -6.03
C THR A 30 19.45 -20.51 -6.74
N ALA A 31 19.37 -21.71 -7.34
CA ALA A 31 18.14 -22.17 -7.98
C ALA A 31 17.00 -22.39 -6.96
N ALA A 32 17.32 -22.89 -5.77
CA ALA A 32 16.36 -23.06 -4.69
C ALA A 32 15.85 -21.72 -4.15
N GLU A 33 16.75 -20.74 -3.97
CA GLU A 33 16.38 -19.37 -3.58
C GLU A 33 15.47 -18.70 -4.62
N ILE A 34 15.80 -18.85 -5.91
CA ILE A 34 14.96 -18.31 -7.00
C ILE A 34 13.55 -18.94 -6.97
N MET A 35 13.46 -20.27 -6.86
CA MET A 35 12.16 -20.96 -6.78
C MET A 35 11.35 -20.52 -5.55
N ALA A 36 12.01 -20.30 -4.41
CA ALA A 36 11.34 -19.84 -3.20
C ALA A 36 10.81 -18.39 -3.34
N VAL A 37 11.56 -17.52 -4.01
CA VAL A 37 11.11 -16.14 -4.29
C VAL A 37 9.98 -16.14 -5.31
N GLU A 38 10.06 -16.97 -6.35
CA GLU A 38 9.04 -17.05 -7.39
C GLU A 38 7.70 -17.57 -6.84
N ALA A 39 7.74 -18.54 -5.91
CA ALA A 39 6.55 -18.97 -5.17
C ALA A 39 5.91 -17.84 -4.36
N GLN A 40 6.72 -17.03 -3.67
CA GLN A 40 6.21 -15.87 -2.92
C GLN A 40 5.58 -14.80 -3.83
N ILE A 41 6.15 -14.58 -5.02
CA ILE A 41 5.60 -13.65 -6.00
C ILE A 41 4.23 -14.12 -6.49
N GLU A 42 4.09 -15.42 -6.76
CA GLU A 42 2.82 -15.99 -7.24
C GLU A 42 1.72 -15.89 -6.18
N ASP A 43 2.04 -16.21 -4.93
CA ASP A 43 1.10 -16.07 -3.80
C ASP A 43 0.65 -14.61 -3.63
N ALA A 44 1.59 -13.66 -3.66
CA ALA A 44 1.28 -12.23 -3.53
C ALA A 44 0.45 -11.70 -4.71
N ARG A 45 0.65 -12.22 -5.93
CA ARG A 45 -0.17 -11.87 -7.09
C ARG A 45 -1.59 -12.40 -6.96
N HIS A 46 -1.75 -13.61 -6.42
CA HIS A 46 -3.07 -14.19 -6.19
C HIS A 46 -3.85 -13.40 -5.14
N GLU A 47 -3.21 -13.05 -4.01
CA GLU A 47 -3.81 -12.23 -2.97
C GLU A 47 -4.21 -10.85 -3.51
N LYS A 48 -3.34 -10.21 -4.30
CA LYS A 48 -3.65 -8.93 -4.95
C LYS A 48 -4.89 -9.03 -5.85
N ALA A 49 -5.00 -10.08 -6.65
CA ALA A 49 -6.14 -10.27 -7.55
C ALA A 49 -7.46 -10.45 -6.77
N LEU A 50 -7.42 -11.17 -5.65
CA LEU A 50 -8.56 -11.29 -4.73
C LEU A 50 -8.94 -9.92 -4.16
N LEU A 51 -7.98 -9.17 -3.63
CA LEU A 51 -8.22 -7.85 -3.06
C LEU A 51 -8.72 -6.84 -4.09
N GLU A 52 -8.22 -6.85 -5.32
CA GLU A 52 -8.73 -6.00 -6.40
C GLU A 52 -10.16 -6.38 -6.79
N THR A 53 -10.50 -7.67 -6.73
CA THR A 53 -11.87 -8.15 -6.93
C THR A 53 -12.79 -7.63 -5.83
N GLU A 54 -12.40 -7.78 -4.56
CA GLU A 54 -13.15 -7.23 -3.41
C GLU A 54 -13.27 -5.71 -3.48
N LEU A 55 -12.19 -5.02 -3.85
CA LEU A 55 -12.18 -3.57 -4.03
C LEU A 55 -13.14 -3.15 -5.13
N SER A 56 -13.18 -3.85 -6.27
CA SER A 56 -14.12 -3.54 -7.35
C SER A 56 -15.58 -3.68 -6.95
N HIS A 57 -15.87 -4.54 -5.96
CA HIS A 57 -17.19 -4.64 -5.35
C HIS A 57 -17.51 -3.45 -4.45
N MET A 58 -16.55 -2.99 -3.63
CA MET A 58 -16.75 -1.87 -2.69
C MET A 58 -16.61 -0.48 -3.32
N SER A 59 -15.77 -0.32 -4.35
CA SER A 59 -15.49 0.96 -5.02
C SER A 59 -16.55 1.35 -6.05
N ARG A 60 -17.60 0.56 -6.21
CA ARG A 60 -18.73 0.90 -7.07
C ARG A 60 -19.36 2.17 -6.49
N ARG A 61 -19.41 3.26 -7.27
CA ARG A 61 -19.97 4.56 -6.85
C ARG A 61 -21.34 4.43 -6.17
N GLU A 62 -22.11 3.42 -6.57
CA GLU A 62 -23.38 3.03 -5.95
C GLU A 62 -23.26 2.72 -4.44
N TRP A 63 -22.21 2.03 -3.96
CA TRP A 63 -22.04 1.72 -2.53
C TRP A 63 -21.72 2.97 -1.71
N ILE A 64 -20.91 3.88 -2.24
CA ILE A 64 -20.58 5.15 -1.57
C ILE A 64 -21.84 6.01 -1.43
N GLU A 65 -22.67 6.07 -2.47
CA GLU A 65 -23.91 6.84 -2.44
C GLU A 65 -24.95 6.24 -1.49
N GLU A 66 -25.05 4.91 -1.46
CA GLU A 66 -25.96 4.18 -0.56
C GLU A 66 -25.49 4.26 0.91
N TYR A 67 -24.19 4.12 1.17
CA TYR A 67 -23.61 4.28 2.51
C TYR A 67 -23.72 5.73 3.01
N ALA A 68 -23.47 6.72 2.14
CA ALA A 68 -23.65 8.14 2.48
C ALA A 68 -25.11 8.45 2.83
N ARG A 69 -26.06 7.87 2.10
CA ARG A 69 -27.50 8.06 2.34
C ARG A 69 -28.01 7.34 3.58
N GLY A 70 -27.60 6.09 3.78
CA GLY A 70 -28.09 5.23 4.85
C GLY A 70 -27.44 5.51 6.20
N GLU A 71 -26.11 5.62 6.24
CA GLU A 71 -25.35 5.65 7.50
C GLU A 71 -24.91 7.07 7.89
N LEU A 72 -24.52 7.90 6.93
CA LEU A 72 -24.15 9.30 7.20
C LEU A 72 -25.34 10.28 7.10
N GLY A 73 -26.52 9.82 6.68
CA GLY A 73 -27.69 10.67 6.47
C GLY A 73 -27.48 11.77 5.41
N MET A 74 -26.44 11.64 4.57
CA MET A 74 -26.14 12.58 3.51
C MET A 74 -26.98 12.23 2.28
N ALA A 75 -28.12 12.90 2.17
CA ALA A 75 -28.94 12.89 0.96
C ALA A 75 -28.50 13.99 -0.01
N PRO A 76 -28.77 13.85 -1.32
CA PRO A 76 -28.64 14.97 -2.26
C PRO A 76 -29.37 16.20 -1.70
N PRO A 77 -28.75 17.40 -1.74
CA PRO A 77 -29.39 18.61 -1.25
C PRO A 77 -30.73 18.80 -1.95
N ARG A 78 -31.79 18.96 -1.16
CA ARG A 78 -33.10 19.29 -1.72
C ARG A 78 -33.04 20.69 -2.34
N SER A 79 -33.88 20.99 -3.32
CA SER A 79 -33.85 22.28 -4.04
C SER A 79 -34.07 23.49 -3.12
N ASP A 80 -34.73 23.31 -1.98
CA ASP A 80 -34.92 24.30 -0.91
C ASP A 80 -33.68 24.50 -0.01
N GLN A 81 -32.69 23.61 -0.10
CA GLN A 81 -31.42 23.66 0.65
C GLN A 81 -30.27 24.25 -0.18
N VAL A 82 -30.52 24.55 -1.46
CA VAL A 82 -29.54 25.16 -2.37
C VAL A 82 -29.88 26.65 -2.50
N ALA A 83 -29.04 27.52 -1.95
CA ALA A 83 -29.20 28.97 -2.08
C ALA A 83 -28.65 29.47 -3.43
N ALA A 84 -29.36 30.40 -4.07
CA ALA A 84 -28.86 31.11 -5.24
C ALA A 84 -27.75 32.09 -4.84
N GLU A 85 -26.83 32.40 -5.76
CA GLU A 85 -25.64 33.22 -5.48
C GLU A 85 -25.96 34.57 -4.81
N GLY A 86 -27.09 35.18 -5.19
CA GLY A 86 -27.56 36.45 -4.61
C GLY A 86 -28.11 36.36 -3.18
N ASP A 87 -28.47 35.17 -2.69
CA ASP A 87 -29.09 34.96 -1.36
C ASP A 87 -28.07 34.49 -0.30
N LEU A 88 -26.81 34.23 -0.69
CA LEU A 88 -25.79 33.73 0.25
C LEU A 88 -25.49 34.69 1.40
N ASP A 89 -25.51 36.00 1.13
CA ASP A 89 -25.24 37.02 2.16
C ASP A 89 -26.28 37.01 3.29
N ALA A 90 -27.51 36.58 2.99
CA ALA A 90 -28.59 36.46 3.98
C ALA A 90 -28.53 35.14 4.77
N LEU A 91 -27.99 34.07 4.18
CA LEU A 91 -27.95 32.74 4.81
C LEU A 91 -26.65 32.45 5.58
N VAL A 92 -25.50 32.88 5.06
CA VAL A 92 -24.18 32.46 5.57
C VAL A 92 -23.63 33.46 6.59
N GLY A 93 -24.19 34.67 6.64
CA GLY A 93 -23.67 35.76 7.46
C GLY A 93 -22.33 36.30 6.94
N PRO A 94 -21.83 37.41 7.51
CA PRO A 94 -20.64 38.07 7.02
C PRO A 94 -19.41 37.16 7.11
N PRO A 95 -18.51 37.18 6.11
CA PRO A 95 -17.34 36.31 6.08
C PRO A 95 -16.47 36.54 7.31
N VAL A 96 -16.29 35.50 8.11
CA VAL A 96 -15.38 35.52 9.25
C VAL A 96 -13.96 35.61 8.69
N LYS A 97 -13.23 36.68 9.03
CA LYS A 97 -11.82 36.83 8.61
C LYS A 97 -11.04 35.58 9.01
N ALA A 98 -10.38 34.95 8.04
CA ALA A 98 -9.51 33.82 8.25
C ALA A 98 -8.44 34.18 9.31
N GLY A 99 -8.59 33.63 10.52
CA GLY A 99 -7.75 33.94 11.68
C GLY A 99 -8.53 34.18 12.98
N ALA A 100 -9.83 34.44 12.93
CA ALA A 100 -10.66 34.47 14.13
C ALA A 100 -11.19 33.05 14.43
N ALA A 101 -10.41 32.26 15.15
CA ALA A 101 -10.94 31.06 15.79
C ALA A 101 -12.10 31.47 16.70
N PRO A 102 -13.26 30.79 16.66
CA PRO A 102 -14.32 31.03 17.62
C PRO A 102 -13.78 30.65 19.00
N GLN A 103 -13.57 31.64 19.87
CA GLN A 103 -13.35 31.36 21.28
C GLN A 103 -14.63 30.71 21.81
N PRO A 104 -14.55 29.54 22.45
CA PRO A 104 -15.70 28.93 23.08
C PRO A 104 -16.25 29.93 24.09
N GLN A 105 -17.46 30.42 23.84
CA GLN A 105 -18.18 31.29 24.74
C GLN A 105 -18.41 30.50 26.02
N GLN A 106 -17.56 30.74 27.02
CA GLN A 106 -17.68 30.18 28.35
C GLN A 106 -19.05 30.61 28.88
N THR A 107 -19.96 29.66 28.96
CA THR A 107 -21.17 29.75 29.76
C THR A 107 -20.75 29.73 31.23
N GLY A 108 -20.31 30.87 31.74
CA GLY A 108 -20.47 31.22 33.15
C GLY A 108 -21.73 32.08 33.23
N GLY A 109 -22.81 31.70 33.91
CA GLY A 109 -22.84 31.11 35.24
C GLY A 109 -23.23 32.23 36.20
N GLU A 110 -24.52 32.46 36.39
CA GLU A 110 -25.01 33.07 37.62
C GLU A 110 -26.47 32.68 37.88
N LYS A 111 -26.75 32.57 39.18
CA LYS A 111 -27.94 32.00 39.84
C LYS A 111 -29.19 32.84 39.66
#